data_AF-A0A382INS8-F1
#
_entry.id   AF-A0A382INS8-F1
#
_cell.length_a   1.000
_cell.length_b   1.000
_cell.length_c   1.000
_cell.angle_alpha   90.00
_cell.angle_beta   90.00
_cell.angle_gamma   90.00
#
_symmetry.space_group_name_H-M   'P 1'
#
loop_
_entity.id
_entity.type
_entity.pdbx_description
1 polymer ?
#
loop_
_entity_poly.entity_id
_entity_poly.type
_entity_poly.pdbx_seq_one_letter_code
_entity_poly.pdbx_strand_id
1 'polypeptide(L)'
;MSYVDAFHDKSKDIIHVVERVDGKREFKEIPAKYTFYYRDQRGQYTSIFGEKLERVVCTTSKKFNTEKKIHGHKGLYESDVNVIFKAFAENYDPT
;
A
#
# COMPACT_ATOMS: atom_id res chain seq x y z
N MET A 1 18.28 -6.07 18.08
CA MET A 1 18.00 -5.07 17.03
C MET A 1 16.98 -5.68 16.09
N SER A 2 15.75 -5.18 16.14
CA SER A 2 14.72 -5.49 15.15
C SER A 2 15.22 -4.96 13.80
N TYR A 3 15.44 -5.87 12.85
CA TYR A 3 15.78 -5.54 11.47
C TYR A 3 14.64 -6.10 10.62
N VAL A 4 14.08 -5.27 9.74
CA VAL A 4 13.11 -5.67 8.73
C VAL A 4 13.48 -5.01 7.41
N ASP A 5 13.41 -5.78 6.34
CA ASP A 5 13.64 -5.33 4.98
C ASP A 5 12.72 -6.11 4.04
N ALA A 6 12.42 -5.56 2.87
CA ALA A 6 11.46 -6.16 1.97
C ALA A 6 11.74 -5.90 0.49
N PHE A 7 11.35 -6.88 -0.32
CA PHE A 7 11.43 -6.85 -1.76
C PHE A 7 10.05 -7.09 -2.37
N HIS A 8 9.64 -6.25 -3.32
CA HIS A 8 8.36 -6.37 -4.00
C HIS A 8 8.50 -7.16 -5.32
N ASP A 9 8.00 -8.40 -5.34
CA ASP A 9 7.80 -9.17 -6.57
C ASP A 9 6.53 -8.69 -7.28
N LYS A 10 6.72 -7.74 -8.21
CA LYS A 10 5.65 -7.14 -9.02
C LYS A 10 4.94 -8.15 -9.93
N SER A 11 5.58 -9.27 -10.25
CA SER A 11 5.00 -10.26 -11.16
C SER A 11 3.95 -11.12 -10.47
N LYS A 12 4.15 -11.39 -9.18
CA LYS A 12 3.26 -12.17 -8.34
C LYS A 12 2.36 -11.31 -7.45
N ASP A 13 2.57 -9.99 -7.44
CA ASP A 13 1.94 -9.06 -6.51
C ASP A 13 2.16 -9.52 -5.04
N ILE A 14 3.41 -9.85 -4.70
CA ILE A 14 3.83 -10.32 -3.35
C ILE A 14 5.01 -9.48 -2.85
N ILE A 15 5.04 -9.22 -1.55
CA ILE A 15 6.17 -8.63 -0.85
C ILE A 15 6.88 -9.73 -0.06
N HIS A 16 8.12 -10.02 -0.43
CA HIS A 16 9.02 -10.87 0.32
C HIS A 16 9.66 -10.04 1.42
N VAL A 17 9.41 -10.39 2.68
CA VAL A 17 9.97 -9.72 3.84
C VAL A 17 11.05 -10.59 4.46
N VAL A 18 12.16 -9.97 4.83
CA VAL A 18 13.20 -10.58 5.65
C VAL A 18 13.30 -9.81 6.96
N GLU A 19 13.20 -10.53 8.06
CA GLU A 19 13.28 -9.92 9.39
C GLU A 19 14.14 -10.74 10.35
N ARG A 20 14.44 -10.15 11.50
CA ARG A 20 15.13 -10.83 12.61
C ARG A 20 14.22 -10.94 13.83
N VAL A 21 13.84 -12.16 14.16
CA VAL A 21 13.10 -12.52 15.38
C VAL A 21 14.04 -13.32 16.26
N ASP A 22 14.27 -12.86 17.50
CA ASP A 22 15.18 -13.49 18.48
C ASP A 22 16.58 -13.82 17.93
N GLY A 23 17.11 -12.92 17.09
CA GLY A 23 18.43 -13.06 16.48
C GLY A 23 18.50 -14.03 15.30
N LYS A 24 17.40 -14.71 14.95
CA LYS A 24 17.29 -15.59 13.79
C LYS A 24 16.68 -14.84 12.61
N ARG A 25 17.19 -15.10 11.41
CA ARG A 25 16.63 -14.54 10.17
C ARG A 25 15.41 -15.35 9.75
N GLU A 26 14.28 -14.67 9.57
CA GLU A 26 13.03 -15.24 9.06
C GLU A 26 12.66 -14.62 7.72
N PHE A 27 11.98 -15.40 6.89
CA PHE A 27 11.45 -14.96 5.60
C PHE A 27 9.93 -15.12 5.60
N LYS A 28 9.22 -14.08 5.16
CA LYS A 28 7.75 -14.07 5.09
C LYS A 28 7.30 -13.53 3.75
N GLU A 29 6.09 -13.90 3.36
CA GLU A 29 5.43 -13.41 2.16
C GLU A 29 4.13 -12.72 2.56
N ILE A 30 3.98 -11.46 2.10
CA ILE A 30 2.79 -10.65 2.35
C ILE A 30 2.19 -10.30 0.99
N PRO A 31 0.88 -10.55 0.75
CA PRO A 31 0.23 -10.11 -0.48
C PRO A 31 0.35 -8.60 -0.66
N ALA A 32 0.72 -8.15 -1.86
CA ALA A 32 0.80 -6.73 -2.17
C ALA A 32 -0.61 -6.11 -2.17
N LYS A 33 -0.79 -5.04 -1.38
CA LYS A 33 -2.04 -4.31 -1.28
C LYS A 33 -1.87 -2.90 -1.82
N TYR A 34 -2.48 -2.66 -2.97
CA TYR A 34 -2.41 -1.38 -3.64
C TYR A 34 -3.58 -0.50 -3.19
N THR A 35 -3.27 0.70 -2.71
CA THR A 35 -4.27 1.65 -2.23
C THR A 35 -4.01 3.01 -2.84
N PHE A 36 -5.07 3.70 -3.22
CA PHE A 36 -5.02 5.13 -3.52
C PHE A 36 -6.35 5.76 -3.14
N TYR A 37 -6.39 7.09 -3.13
CA TYR A 37 -7.62 7.83 -2.89
C TYR A 37 -7.88 8.79 -4.04
N TYR A 38 -9.14 9.14 -4.26
CA TYR A 38 -9.54 10.15 -5.24
C TYR A 38 -10.58 11.08 -4.64
N ARG A 39 -10.70 12.30 -5.18
CA ARG A 39 -11.69 13.27 -4.68
C ARG A 39 -13.11 12.77 -4.92
N ASP A 40 -13.90 12.72 -3.86
CA ASP A 40 -15.32 12.42 -3.91
C ASP A 40 -16.03 13.15 -2.76
N GLN A 41 -17.06 13.92 -3.08
CA GLN A 41 -17.85 14.65 -2.07
C GLN A 41 -18.56 13.73 -1.09
N ARG A 42 -18.82 12.47 -1.48
CA ARG A 42 -19.42 11.44 -0.62
C ARG A 42 -18.38 10.54 0.06
N GLY A 43 -17.11 10.83 -0.15
CA GLY A 43 -15.99 10.06 0.36
C GLY A 43 -15.89 10.08 1.89
N GLN A 44 -15.48 8.95 2.45
CA GLN A 44 -15.34 8.77 3.91
C GLN A 44 -14.01 9.30 4.47
N TYR A 45 -13.03 9.60 3.62
CA TYR A 45 -11.68 10.01 4.02
C TYR A 45 -11.52 11.52 3.81
N THR A 46 -10.54 12.12 4.50
CA THR A 46 -10.25 13.57 4.38
C THR A 46 -8.75 13.74 4.11
N SER A 47 -8.40 14.52 3.08
CA SER A 47 -7.02 14.85 2.76
C SER A 47 -6.43 15.83 3.79
N ILE A 48 -5.11 15.99 3.80
CA ILE A 48 -4.44 17.03 4.62
C ILE A 48 -4.84 18.45 4.22
N PHE A 49 -5.50 18.63 3.08
CA PHE A 49 -6.03 19.90 2.58
C PHE A 49 -7.53 20.08 2.87
N GLY A 50 -8.16 19.16 3.61
CA GLY A 50 -9.58 19.24 3.98
C GLY A 50 -10.56 18.71 2.92
N GLU A 51 -10.06 18.09 1.85
CA GLU A 51 -10.91 17.59 0.76
C GLU A 51 -11.46 16.20 1.09
N LYS A 52 -12.73 15.94 0.73
CA LYS A 52 -13.33 14.62 0.88
C LYS A 52 -12.82 13.66 -0.19
N LEU A 53 -12.44 12.46 0.25
CA LEU A 53 -11.81 11.43 -0.55
C LEU A 53 -12.50 10.08 -0.38
N GLU A 54 -12.58 9.32 -1.46
CA GLU A 54 -12.95 7.91 -1.42
C GLU A 54 -11.70 7.03 -1.63
N ARG A 55 -11.71 5.82 -1.04
CA ARG A 55 -10.56 4.92 -1.08
C ARG A 55 -10.78 3.79 -2.08
N VAL A 56 -9.78 3.53 -2.90
CA VAL A 56 -9.70 2.32 -3.72
C VAL A 56 -8.65 1.38 -3.13
N VAL A 57 -9.01 0.11 -2.99
CA VAL A 57 -8.11 -0.97 -2.56
C VAL A 57 -8.13 -2.06 -3.62
N CYS A 58 -6.94 -2.48 -4.06
CA CYS A 58 -6.74 -3.52 -5.06
C CYS A 58 -5.70 -4.52 -4.57
N THR A 59 -5.88 -5.79 -4.94
CA THR A 59 -4.93 -6.87 -4.65
C THR A 59 -3.95 -7.13 -5.79
N THR A 60 -4.14 -6.50 -6.96
CA THR A 60 -3.25 -6.69 -8.11
C THR A 60 -2.88 -5.35 -8.75
N SER A 61 -1.64 -5.26 -9.23
CA SER A 61 -1.13 -4.09 -9.96
C SER A 61 -1.95 -3.76 -11.21
N LYS A 62 -2.45 -4.79 -11.91
CA LYS A 62 -3.30 -4.62 -13.10
C LYS A 62 -4.60 -3.90 -12.78
N LYS A 63 -5.34 -4.35 -11.75
CA LYS A 63 -6.59 -3.69 -11.33
C LYS A 63 -6.32 -2.28 -10.85
N PHE A 64 -5.26 -2.10 -10.05
CA PHE A 64 -4.86 -0.79 -9.56
C PHE A 64 -4.59 0.21 -10.70
N ASN A 65 -3.90 -0.21 -11.76
CA ASN A 65 -3.64 0.64 -12.92
C ASN A 65 -4.92 0.97 -13.71
N THR A 66 -5.86 0.04 -13.80
CA THR A 66 -7.18 0.30 -14.41
C THR A 66 -7.96 1.34 -13.60
N GLU A 67 -8.07 1.14 -12.29
CA GLU A 67 -8.75 2.08 -11.38
C GLU A 67 -8.12 3.47 -11.40
N LYS A 68 -6.78 3.55 -11.41
CA LYS A 68 -6.05 4.82 -11.55
C LYS A 68 -6.40 5.55 -12.85
N LYS A 69 -6.59 4.84 -13.96
CA LYS A 69 -7.01 5.45 -15.23
C LYS A 69 -8.45 5.95 -15.16
N ILE A 70 -9.36 5.17 -14.59
CA ILE A 70 -10.78 5.54 -14.42
C ILE A 70 -10.91 6.80 -13.58
N HIS A 71 -10.19 6.88 -12.47
CA HIS A 71 -10.30 7.97 -11.50
C HIS A 71 -9.29 9.10 -11.71
N GLY A 72 -8.38 8.99 -12.67
CA GLY A 72 -7.25 9.92 -12.85
C GLY A 72 -7.66 11.38 -13.03
N HIS A 73 -8.81 11.64 -13.65
CA HIS A 73 -9.34 12.98 -13.86
C HIS A 73 -9.91 13.64 -12.59
N LYS A 74 -10.16 12.86 -11.52
CA LYS A 74 -10.73 13.37 -10.26
C LYS A 74 -9.69 13.95 -9.29
N GLY A 75 -8.39 13.81 -9.62
CA GLY A 75 -7.30 14.10 -8.69
C GLY A 75 -7.05 12.93 -7.75
N LEU A 76 -5.85 12.35 -7.85
CA LEU A 76 -5.45 11.16 -7.09
C LEU A 76 -4.53 11.53 -5.93
N TYR A 77 -4.64 10.80 -4.83
CA TYR A 77 -3.82 10.90 -3.63
C TYR A 77 -3.21 9.55 -3.30
N GLU A 78 -1.98 9.57 -2.80
CA GLU A 78 -1.21 8.37 -2.44
C GLU A 78 -1.05 7.33 -3.56
N SER A 79 -1.33 7.72 -4.81
CA SER A 79 -1.37 6.78 -5.94
C SER A 79 0.01 6.29 -6.39
N ASP A 80 1.06 6.87 -5.84
CA ASP A 80 2.48 6.65 -6.09
C ASP A 80 3.23 6.11 -4.86
N VAL A 81 2.53 5.87 -3.74
CA VAL A 81 3.13 5.31 -2.53
C VAL A 81 3.69 3.92 -2.80
N ASN A 82 4.91 3.67 -2.33
CA ASN A 82 5.52 2.35 -2.44
C ASN A 82 4.74 1.34 -1.58
N VAL A 83 4.32 0.24 -2.22
CA VAL A 83 3.52 -0.81 -1.59
C VAL A 83 4.24 -1.46 -0.40
N ILE A 84 5.57 -1.46 -0.40
CA ILE A 84 6.37 -1.93 0.74
C ILE A 84 6.04 -1.14 2.01
N PHE A 85 5.95 0.19 1.92
CA PHE A 85 5.62 1.02 3.08
C PHE A 85 4.21 0.72 3.59
N LYS A 86 3.28 0.41 2.69
CA LYS A 86 1.93 0.01 3.07
C LYS A 86 1.91 -1.33 3.79
N ALA A 87 2.68 -2.31 3.31
CA ALA A 87 2.82 -3.59 3.97
C ALA A 87 3.45 -3.44 5.36
N PHE A 88 4.50 -2.62 5.49
CA PHE A 88 5.09 -2.35 6.79
C PHE A 88 4.11 -1.69 7.75
N ALA A 89 3.40 -0.65 7.32
CA ALA A 89 2.42 0.05 8.13
C ALA A 89 1.25 -0.84 8.61
N GLU A 90 0.90 -1.89 7.87
CA GLU A 90 -0.19 -2.81 8.25
C GLU A 90 0.26 -3.99 9.11
N ASN A 91 1.54 -4.39 9.04
CA ASN A 91 2.02 -5.64 9.64
C ASN A 91 3.03 -5.44 10.79
N TYR A 92 3.61 -4.25 10.93
CA TYR A 92 4.64 -3.97 11.92
C TYR A 92 4.21 -2.82 12.81
N ASP A 93 4.08 -3.10 14.10
CA ASP A 93 3.82 -2.10 15.12
C ASP A 93 5.13 -1.39 15.50
N PRO A 94 5.21 -0.06 15.43
CA PRO A 94 6.38 0.69 15.89
C PRO A 94 6.50 0.77 17.42
N THR A 95 5.47 0.38 18.18
CA THR A 95 5.44 0.43 19.66
C THR A 95 5.94 -0.84 20.32
#